data_AF-A0A939JM66-F1
#
_entry.id   AF-A0A939JM66-F1
#
_cell.length_a   1.000
_cell.length_b   1.000
_cell.length_c   1.000
_cell.angle_alpha   90.00
_cell.angle_beta   90.00
_cell.angle_gamma   90.00
#
_symmetry.space_group_name_H-M   'P 1'
#
loop_
_entity.id
_entity.type
_entity.pdbx_description
1 polymer ?
#
loop_
_entity_poly.entity_id
_entity_poly.type
_entity_poly.pdbx_seq_one_letter_code
_entity_poly.pdbx_strand_id
1 'polypeptide(L)'
;MWGRKRAKPSYEEMLAEAREGFAGMLDMADDSLRMTMETFETLTDMRAAVEELLDEGAGLPARSIRARLPDVENLRRDARDRSAEYEKVRVSWREGADEADFESLTPAAEYLTEYISSCAPTMERLNELVNGLGDLYATLAELLRTLTPIRERAHAALSAAAGELAWAGPATQGKFALEVRLNAIGDRLRDLDAGVVDLEPDRAVADRYYEVEAAIAEIREATLLLGPAY
;
A
#
# COMPACT_ATOMS: atom_id res chain seq x y z
N MET A 1 48.86 50.03 1.45
CA MET A 1 47.41 49.72 1.40
C MET A 1 46.93 49.44 2.81
N TRP A 2 46.26 50.42 3.45
CA TRP A 2 45.75 50.28 4.81
C TRP A 2 44.35 49.66 4.73
N GLY A 3 44.22 48.39 5.14
CA GLY A 3 42.92 47.73 5.24
C GLY A 3 42.09 48.43 6.32
N ARG A 4 40.97 49.04 5.91
CA ARG A 4 39.96 49.53 6.86
C ARG A 4 39.47 48.34 7.69
N LYS A 5 39.83 48.30 8.98
CA LYS A 5 39.19 47.38 9.94
C LYS A 5 37.70 47.70 9.94
N ARG A 6 36.86 46.75 9.51
CA ARG A 6 35.41 46.84 9.71
C ARG A 6 35.15 47.02 11.21
N ALA A 7 34.27 47.95 11.57
CA ALA A 7 33.79 48.07 12.94
C ALA A 7 33.20 46.71 13.34
N LYS A 8 33.47 46.27 14.58
CA LYS A 8 32.81 45.07 15.10
C LYS A 8 31.30 45.38 15.22
N PRO A 9 30.43 44.45 14.78
CA PRO A 9 29.00 44.64 14.93
C PRO A 9 28.64 44.79 16.41
N SER A 10 27.62 45.60 16.68
CA SER A 10 27.08 45.79 18.02
C SER A 10 26.34 44.52 18.50
N TYR A 11 26.10 44.40 19.80
CA TYR A 11 25.33 43.28 20.36
C TYR A 11 23.92 43.21 19.76
N GLU A 12 23.26 44.36 19.59
CA GLU A 12 21.92 44.45 18.98
C GLU A 12 21.93 44.03 17.51
N GLU A 13 22.96 44.42 16.74
CA GLU A 13 23.12 44.00 15.35
C GLU A 13 23.34 42.48 15.24
N MET A 14 24.17 41.90 16.10
CA MET A 14 24.38 40.44 16.13
C MET A 14 23.13 39.70 16.57
N LEU A 15 22.36 40.23 17.52
CA LEU A 15 21.12 39.61 17.99
C LEU A 15 20.02 39.67 16.92
N ALA A 16 19.91 40.79 16.20
CA ALA A 16 18.97 40.91 15.08
C ALA A 16 19.30 39.91 13.97
N GLU A 17 20.57 39.77 13.60
CA GLU A 17 21.03 38.77 12.62
C GLU A 17 20.74 37.34 13.09
N ALA A 18 20.96 37.04 14.38
CA ALA A 18 20.65 35.73 14.94
C ALA A 18 19.15 35.41 14.91
N ARG A 19 18.29 36.39 15.20
CA ARG A 19 16.82 36.24 15.10
C ARG A 19 16.36 36.02 13.67
N GLU A 20 16.93 36.74 12.71
CA GLU A 20 16.65 36.55 11.27
C GLU A 20 17.06 35.14 10.82
N GLY A 21 18.26 34.69 11.19
CA GLY A 21 18.73 33.34 10.89
C GLY A 21 17.84 32.25 11.51
N PHE A 22 17.40 32.46 12.75
CA PHE A 22 16.47 31.56 13.43
C PHE A 22 15.09 31.52 12.76
N ALA A 23 14.55 32.67 12.33
CA ALA A 23 13.31 32.73 11.56
C ALA A 23 13.41 31.91 10.26
N GLY A 24 14.55 31.98 9.58
CA GLY A 24 14.83 31.12 8.41
C GLY A 24 14.83 29.62 8.75
N MET A 25 15.33 29.22 9.92
CA MET A 25 15.26 27.82 10.37
C MET A 25 13.81 27.38 10.66
N LEU A 26 12.99 28.25 11.24
CA LEU A 26 11.56 27.97 11.44
C LEU A 26 10.85 27.77 10.11
N ASP A 27 11.11 28.61 9.10
CA ASP A 27 10.53 28.45 7.76
C ASP A 27 10.94 27.11 7.13
N MET A 28 12.23 26.74 7.24
CA MET A 28 12.72 25.43 6.75
C MET A 28 12.07 24.25 7.48
N ALA A 29 11.85 24.37 8.79
CA ALA A 29 11.18 23.33 9.58
C ALA A 29 9.68 23.23 9.23
N ASP A 30 9.00 24.36 9.00
CA ASP A 30 7.62 24.42 8.51
C ASP A 30 7.49 23.75 7.15
N ASP A 31 8.40 24.05 6.21
CA ASP A 31 8.43 23.40 4.90
C ASP A 31 8.71 21.90 4.99
N SER A 32 9.66 21.49 5.84
CA SER A 32 10.00 20.08 6.05
C SER A 32 8.81 19.29 6.63
N LEU A 33 8.09 19.88 7.59
CA LEU A 33 6.86 19.33 8.13
C LEU A 33 5.81 19.19 7.03
N ARG A 34 5.54 20.26 6.28
CA ARG A 34 4.54 20.29 5.22
C ARG A 34 4.81 19.20 4.18
N MET A 35 6.04 19.12 3.65
CA MET A 35 6.43 18.10 2.67
C MET A 35 6.29 16.67 3.21
N THR A 36 6.65 16.46 4.47
CA THR A 36 6.47 15.16 5.13
C THR A 36 4.98 14.77 5.18
N MET A 37 4.11 15.70 5.57
CA MET A 37 2.68 15.47 5.67
C MET A 37 2.01 15.23 4.30
N GLU A 38 2.37 16.00 3.27
CA GLU A 38 1.92 15.79 1.88
C GLU A 38 2.33 14.40 1.36
N THR A 39 3.53 13.94 1.70
CA THR A 39 4.01 12.60 1.31
C THR A 39 3.25 11.50 2.06
N PHE A 40 2.88 11.72 3.32
CA PHE A 40 2.00 10.80 4.07
C PHE A 40 0.60 10.67 3.47
N GLU A 41 0.03 11.78 2.99
CA GLU A 41 -1.25 11.76 2.28
C GLU A 41 -1.13 10.93 1.00
N THR A 42 -0.07 11.17 0.20
CA THR A 42 0.22 10.37 -1.00
C THR A 42 0.38 8.87 -0.68
N LEU A 43 1.07 8.52 0.40
CA LEU A 43 1.22 7.14 0.85
C LEU A 43 -0.13 6.51 1.25
N THR A 44 -0.98 7.29 1.91
CA THR A 44 -2.33 6.86 2.33
C THR A 44 -3.21 6.59 1.11
N ASP A 45 -3.22 7.51 0.15
CA ASP A 45 -3.99 7.39 -1.08
C ASP A 45 -3.51 6.19 -1.93
N MET A 46 -2.20 6.01 -2.06
CA MET A 46 -1.64 4.88 -2.80
C MET A 46 -1.99 3.54 -2.13
N ARG A 47 -1.95 3.48 -0.79
CA ARG A 47 -2.41 2.30 -0.05
C ARG A 47 -3.89 2.03 -0.30
N ALA A 48 -4.74 3.06 -0.25
CA ALA A 48 -6.16 2.92 -0.50
C ALA A 48 -6.44 2.41 -1.92
N ALA A 49 -5.71 2.91 -2.93
CA ALA A 49 -5.81 2.43 -4.31
C ALA A 49 -5.43 0.94 -4.44
N VAL A 50 -4.39 0.49 -3.73
CA VAL A 50 -4.05 -0.95 -3.67
C VAL A 50 -5.15 -1.74 -2.97
N GLU A 51 -5.69 -1.25 -1.84
CA GLU A 51 -6.76 -1.94 -1.12
C GLU A 51 -8.04 -2.06 -1.95
N GLU A 52 -8.42 -1.01 -2.68
CA GLU A 52 -9.56 -0.99 -3.60
C GLU A 52 -9.41 -2.05 -4.69
N LEU A 53 -8.24 -2.12 -5.32
CA LEU A 53 -7.95 -3.12 -6.34
C LEU A 53 -8.04 -4.55 -5.79
N LEU A 54 -7.61 -4.76 -4.53
CA LEU A 54 -7.75 -6.06 -3.86
C LEU A 54 -9.20 -6.38 -3.47
N ASP A 55 -10.03 -5.38 -3.21
CA ASP A 55 -11.45 -5.53 -2.89
C ASP A 55 -12.33 -5.83 -4.11
N GLU A 56 -11.88 -5.50 -5.33
CA GLU A 56 -12.51 -5.98 -6.57
C GLU A 56 -12.57 -7.52 -6.63
N GLY A 57 -11.71 -8.20 -5.85
CA GLY A 57 -11.60 -9.65 -5.83
C GLY A 57 -10.94 -10.14 -7.12
N ALA A 58 -11.65 -10.94 -7.91
CA ALA A 58 -11.23 -11.30 -9.27
C ALA A 58 -9.93 -12.15 -9.36
N GLY A 59 -9.57 -12.86 -8.30
CA GLY A 59 -8.42 -13.78 -8.29
C GLY A 59 -7.14 -13.19 -7.70
N LEU A 60 -7.13 -11.91 -7.34
CA LEU A 60 -5.95 -11.29 -6.73
C LEU A 60 -5.69 -11.87 -5.33
N PRO A 61 -4.42 -12.12 -4.93
CA PRO A 61 -4.09 -12.77 -3.65
C PRO A 61 -4.16 -11.78 -2.47
N ALA A 62 -5.36 -11.23 -2.25
CA ALA A 62 -5.64 -10.13 -1.33
C ALA A 62 -5.18 -10.42 0.09
N ARG A 63 -5.38 -11.64 0.59
CA ARG A 63 -4.97 -12.04 1.94
C ARG A 63 -3.47 -11.90 2.15
N SER A 64 -2.68 -12.48 1.24
CA SER A 64 -1.22 -12.48 1.31
C SER A 64 -0.63 -11.08 1.15
N ILE A 65 -1.24 -10.26 0.28
CA ILE A 65 -0.77 -8.89 0.05
C ILE A 65 -1.08 -8.00 1.24
N ARG A 66 -2.31 -8.03 1.77
CA ARG A 66 -2.70 -7.24 2.95
C ARG A 66 -1.82 -7.53 4.17
N ALA A 67 -1.42 -8.78 4.36
CA ALA A 67 -0.50 -9.17 5.44
C ALA A 67 0.90 -8.54 5.32
N ARG A 68 1.28 -8.05 4.14
CA ARG A 68 2.58 -7.44 3.85
C ARG A 68 2.51 -5.93 3.61
N LEU A 69 1.31 -5.34 3.54
CA LEU A 69 1.16 -3.90 3.38
C LEU A 69 1.74 -3.18 4.60
N PRO A 70 2.40 -2.03 4.40
CA PRO A 70 2.97 -1.26 5.49
C PRO A 70 1.88 -0.78 6.44
N ASP A 71 2.19 -0.76 7.74
CA ASP A 71 1.32 -0.17 8.75
C ASP A 71 1.41 1.36 8.71
N VAL A 72 0.69 1.94 7.75
CA VAL A 72 0.63 3.39 7.52
C VAL A 72 0.10 4.14 8.75
N GLU A 73 -0.76 3.52 9.57
CA GLU A 73 -1.32 4.17 10.75
C GLU A 73 -0.28 4.34 11.86
N ASN A 74 0.56 3.33 12.08
CA ASN A 74 1.67 3.48 13.03
C ASN A 74 2.69 4.53 12.55
N LEU A 75 3.06 4.52 11.26
CA LEU A 75 3.96 5.56 10.71
C LEU A 75 3.37 6.97 10.84
N ARG A 76 2.06 7.10 10.59
CA ARG A 76 1.34 8.38 10.72
C ARG A 76 1.25 8.84 12.17
N ARG A 77 1.09 7.93 13.12
CA ARG A 77 1.10 8.25 14.56
C ARG A 77 2.46 8.82 14.96
N ASP A 78 3.55 8.14 14.60
CA ASP A 78 4.91 8.60 14.90
C ASP A 78 5.20 9.98 14.31
N ALA A 79 4.69 10.25 13.11
CA ALA A 79 4.81 11.57 12.48
C ALA A 79 3.99 12.63 13.22
N ARG A 80 2.72 12.35 13.54
CA ARG A 80 1.87 13.28 14.30
C ARG A 80 2.46 13.64 15.66
N ASP A 81 3.03 12.67 16.37
CA ASP A 81 3.62 12.91 17.69
C ASP A 81 4.82 13.87 17.56
N ARG A 82 5.69 13.67 16.57
CA ARG A 82 6.80 14.59 16.26
C ARG A 82 6.31 15.97 15.82
N SER A 83 5.30 16.04 14.96
CA SER A 83 4.71 17.31 14.53
C SER A 83 4.08 18.08 15.69
N ALA A 84 3.45 17.38 16.63
CA ALA A 84 2.85 17.99 17.81
C ALA A 84 3.92 18.54 18.78
N GLU A 85 5.08 17.88 18.87
CA GLU A 85 6.22 18.40 19.62
C GLU A 85 6.79 19.66 18.97
N TYR A 86 7.00 19.62 17.65
CA TYR A 86 7.45 20.76 16.86
C TYR A 86 6.49 21.96 16.98
N GLU A 87 5.17 21.74 16.90
CA GLU A 87 4.19 22.82 16.99
C GLU A 87 4.26 23.55 18.33
N LYS A 88 4.53 22.85 19.44
CA LYS A 88 4.71 23.48 20.76
C LYS A 88 5.90 24.44 20.77
N VAL A 89 7.02 24.02 20.18
CA VAL A 89 8.21 24.86 20.04
C VAL A 89 7.88 26.04 19.14
N ARG A 90 7.34 25.77 17.95
CA ARG A 90 6.99 26.79 16.94
C ARG A 90 6.07 27.89 17.46
N VAL A 91 5.00 27.55 18.19
CA VAL A 91 4.06 28.55 18.74
C VAL A 91 4.77 29.50 19.70
N SER A 92 5.60 28.97 20.60
CA SER A 92 6.34 29.80 21.56
C SER A 92 7.26 30.83 20.89
N TRP A 93 7.77 30.50 19.69
CA TRP A 93 8.62 31.38 18.92
C TRP A 93 7.86 32.37 18.05
N ARG A 94 6.71 32.00 17.48
CA ARG A 94 5.88 32.94 16.72
C ARG A 94 5.34 34.09 17.57
N GLU A 95 5.11 33.85 18.86
CA GLU A 95 4.55 34.83 19.78
C GLU A 95 5.63 35.64 20.54
N GLY A 96 6.86 35.13 20.66
CA GLY A 96 7.92 35.70 21.49
C GLY A 96 9.26 36.03 20.79
N ALA A 97 9.38 35.85 19.48
CA ALA A 97 10.65 36.00 18.76
C ALA A 97 11.31 37.39 18.90
N ASP A 98 10.51 38.46 18.98
CA ASP A 98 11.01 39.84 19.09
C ASP A 98 11.68 40.15 20.43
N GLU A 99 11.42 39.33 21.46
CA GLU A 99 11.97 39.48 22.81
C GLU A 99 13.10 38.47 23.10
N ALA A 100 13.33 37.51 22.20
CA ALA A 100 14.28 36.43 22.42
C ALA A 100 15.75 36.88 22.40
N ASP A 101 16.53 36.38 23.35
CA ASP A 101 17.97 36.61 23.46
C ASP A 101 18.78 35.41 22.94
N PHE A 102 20.12 35.51 22.96
CA PHE A 102 20.98 34.41 22.55
C PHE A 102 20.83 33.14 23.41
N GLU A 103 20.55 33.28 24.71
CA GLU A 103 20.42 32.14 25.63
C GLU A 103 19.20 31.28 25.31
N SER A 104 18.11 31.91 24.87
CA SER A 104 16.89 31.22 24.41
C SER A 104 16.99 30.73 22.96
N LEU A 105 17.63 31.50 22.06
CA LEU A 105 17.74 31.16 20.64
C LEU A 105 18.59 29.92 20.38
N THR A 106 19.69 29.76 21.13
CA THR A 106 20.66 28.65 20.91
C THR A 106 20.02 27.26 21.06
N PRO A 107 19.40 26.90 22.20
CA PRO A 107 18.79 25.58 22.37
C PRO A 107 17.64 25.33 21.39
N ALA A 108 16.90 26.38 21.00
CA ALA A 108 15.85 26.24 20.00
C ALA A 108 16.43 26.01 18.59
N ALA A 109 17.52 26.69 18.22
CA ALA A 109 18.18 26.48 16.94
C ALA A 109 18.77 25.06 16.84
N GLU A 110 19.33 24.53 17.92
CA GLU A 110 19.79 23.14 18.01
C GLU A 110 18.63 22.16 17.79
N TYR A 111 17.51 22.37 18.47
CA TYR A 111 16.29 21.56 18.28
C TYR A 111 15.78 21.62 16.83
N LEU A 112 15.66 22.82 16.24
CA LEU A 112 15.18 22.96 14.86
C LEU A 112 16.12 22.28 13.86
N THR A 113 17.42 22.38 14.08
CA THR A 113 18.42 21.71 13.24
C THR A 113 18.26 20.20 13.32
N GLU A 114 18.09 19.65 14.53
CA GLU A 114 17.83 18.22 14.73
C GLU A 114 16.51 17.80 14.07
N TYR A 115 15.44 18.58 14.26
CA TYR A 115 14.13 18.33 13.69
C TYR A 115 14.19 18.28 12.15
N ILE A 116 14.75 19.30 11.50
CA ILE A 116 14.95 19.36 10.04
C ILE A 116 15.78 18.16 9.58
N SER A 117 16.88 17.85 10.29
CA SER A 117 17.74 16.71 9.95
C SER A 117 17.02 15.37 10.08
N SER A 118 16.03 15.26 10.97
CA SER A 118 15.21 14.05 11.14
C SER A 118 14.12 13.88 10.07
N CYS A 119 13.69 14.98 9.44
CA CYS A 119 12.70 14.96 8.37
C CYS A 119 13.25 14.29 7.10
N ALA A 120 14.53 14.52 6.75
CA ALA A 120 15.15 13.95 5.55
C ALA A 120 15.06 12.41 5.45
N PRO A 121 15.57 11.62 6.42
CA PRO A 121 15.45 10.16 6.36
C PRO A 121 13.99 9.67 6.46
N THR A 122 13.11 10.46 7.09
CA THR A 122 11.68 10.16 7.12
C THR A 122 11.07 10.29 5.73
N MET A 123 11.37 11.39 5.01
CA MET A 123 10.91 11.59 3.63
C MET A 123 11.47 10.54 2.68
N GLU A 124 12.75 10.18 2.79
CA GLU A 124 13.34 9.10 1.98
C GLU A 124 12.56 7.78 2.15
N ARG A 125 12.32 7.38 3.40
CA ARG A 125 11.52 6.18 3.70
C ARG A 125 10.09 6.27 3.18
N LEU A 126 9.43 7.43 3.29
CA LEU A 126 8.07 7.61 2.77
C LEU A 126 8.04 7.49 1.25
N ASN A 127 9.00 8.09 0.55
CA ASN A 127 9.11 7.99 -0.90
C ASN A 127 9.38 6.55 -1.35
N GLU A 128 10.24 5.81 -0.64
CA GLU A 128 10.44 4.37 -0.90
C GLU A 128 9.14 3.57 -0.78
N LEU A 129 8.34 3.84 0.27
CA LEU A 129 7.06 3.17 0.46
C LEU A 129 6.04 3.55 -0.61
N VAL A 130 5.95 4.84 -0.98
CA VAL A 130 5.07 5.32 -2.06
C VAL A 130 5.43 4.63 -3.38
N ASN A 131 6.72 4.61 -3.74
CA ASN A 131 7.19 3.95 -4.96
C ASN A 131 6.90 2.44 -4.93
N GLY A 132 7.18 1.78 -3.81
CA GLY A 132 6.90 0.35 -3.65
C GLY A 132 5.42 0.00 -3.76
N LEU A 133 4.52 0.84 -3.24
CA LEU A 133 3.08 0.66 -3.43
C LEU A 133 2.64 0.96 -4.87
N GLY A 134 3.26 1.94 -5.54
CA GLY A 134 3.03 2.21 -6.96
C GLY A 134 3.39 1.01 -7.85
N ASP A 135 4.56 0.41 -7.62
CA ASP A 135 5.01 -0.80 -8.32
C ASP A 135 4.09 -2.00 -8.03
N LEU A 136 3.64 -2.14 -6.78
CA LEU A 136 2.66 -3.15 -6.39
C LEU A 136 1.33 -2.95 -7.12
N TYR A 137 0.80 -1.73 -7.14
CA TYR A 137 -0.44 -1.40 -7.84
C TYR A 137 -0.35 -1.77 -9.33
N ALA A 138 0.73 -1.35 -10.00
CA ALA A 138 0.96 -1.67 -11.41
C ALA A 138 1.02 -3.19 -11.66
N THR A 139 1.70 -3.92 -10.78
CA THR A 139 1.80 -5.38 -10.84
C THR A 139 0.43 -6.04 -10.67
N LEU A 140 -0.38 -5.58 -9.73
CA LEU A 140 -1.72 -6.12 -9.47
C LEU A 140 -2.69 -5.82 -10.61
N ALA A 141 -2.64 -4.61 -11.17
CA ALA A 141 -3.48 -4.23 -12.30
C ALA A 141 -3.16 -5.09 -13.53
N GLU A 142 -1.87 -5.35 -13.79
CA GLU A 142 -1.43 -6.24 -14.85
C GLU A 142 -1.86 -7.69 -14.58
N LEU A 143 -1.69 -8.17 -13.35
CA LEU A 143 -2.14 -9.51 -12.96
C LEU A 143 -3.65 -9.69 -13.16
N LEU A 144 -4.46 -8.70 -12.75
CA LEU A 144 -5.90 -8.70 -12.93
C LEU A 144 -6.27 -8.80 -14.41
N ARG A 145 -5.59 -8.02 -15.26
CA ARG A 145 -5.77 -8.05 -16.72
C ARG A 145 -5.45 -9.43 -17.29
N THR A 146 -4.42 -10.10 -16.80
CA THR A 146 -4.05 -11.47 -17.21
C THR A 146 -5.03 -12.52 -16.69
N LEU A 147 -5.49 -12.40 -15.44
CA LEU A 147 -6.37 -13.39 -14.80
C LEU A 147 -7.80 -13.33 -15.33
N THR A 148 -8.29 -12.15 -15.73
CA THR A 148 -9.68 -11.97 -16.18
C THR A 148 -10.12 -12.98 -17.26
N PRO A 149 -9.44 -13.10 -18.42
CA PRO A 149 -9.85 -14.08 -19.44
C PRO A 149 -9.69 -15.55 -18.98
N ILE A 150 -8.75 -15.83 -18.08
CA ILE A 150 -8.55 -17.18 -17.52
C ILE A 150 -9.72 -17.55 -16.60
N ARG A 151 -10.12 -16.61 -15.73
CA ARG A 151 -11.25 -16.74 -14.82
C ARG A 151 -12.54 -16.96 -15.60
N GLU A 152 -12.83 -16.12 -16.59
CA GLU A 152 -14.02 -16.25 -17.43
C GLU A 152 -14.13 -17.63 -18.09
N ARG A 153 -13.01 -18.15 -18.60
CA ARG A 153 -12.95 -19.48 -19.21
C ARG A 153 -13.17 -20.60 -18.20
N ALA A 154 -12.60 -20.51 -17.00
CA ALA A 154 -12.82 -21.48 -15.92
C ALA A 154 -14.29 -21.52 -15.48
N HIS A 155 -14.94 -20.36 -15.32
CA HIS A 155 -16.37 -20.28 -15.00
C HIS A 155 -17.25 -20.83 -16.12
N ALA A 156 -16.94 -20.50 -17.38
CA ALA A 156 -17.64 -21.04 -18.52
C ALA A 156 -17.52 -22.57 -18.60
N ALA A 157 -16.33 -23.11 -18.35
CA ALA A 157 -16.09 -24.54 -18.30
C ALA A 157 -16.88 -25.22 -17.16
N LEU A 158 -16.91 -24.61 -15.96
CA LEU A 158 -17.65 -25.13 -14.81
C LEU A 158 -19.16 -25.18 -15.11
N SER A 159 -19.70 -24.11 -15.69
CA SER A 159 -21.09 -24.01 -16.10
C SER A 159 -21.46 -25.05 -17.16
N ALA A 160 -20.59 -25.26 -18.16
CA ALA A 160 -20.76 -26.28 -19.18
C ALA A 160 -20.77 -27.70 -18.58
N ALA A 161 -19.84 -28.01 -17.68
CA ALA A 161 -19.78 -29.29 -16.99
C ALA A 161 -21.03 -29.55 -16.13
N ALA A 162 -21.52 -28.53 -15.43
CA ALA A 162 -22.76 -28.61 -14.66
C ALA A 162 -23.96 -28.89 -15.57
N GLY A 163 -24.04 -28.22 -16.72
CA GLY A 163 -25.05 -28.47 -17.74
C GLY A 163 -25.02 -29.91 -18.24
N GLU A 164 -23.85 -30.38 -18.71
CA GLU A 164 -23.65 -31.75 -19.20
C GLU A 164 -24.05 -32.81 -18.16
N LEU A 165 -23.65 -32.61 -16.90
CA LEU A 165 -23.98 -33.52 -15.81
C LEU A 165 -25.48 -33.50 -15.44
N ALA A 166 -26.13 -32.35 -15.57
CA ALA A 166 -27.57 -32.25 -15.37
C ALA A 166 -28.35 -33.03 -16.44
N TRP A 167 -27.84 -33.09 -17.68
CA TRP A 167 -28.42 -33.88 -18.76
C TRP A 167 -28.26 -35.40 -18.56
N ALA A 168 -27.26 -35.85 -17.81
CA ALA A 168 -27.20 -37.24 -17.37
C ALA A 168 -28.39 -37.52 -16.43
N GLY A 169 -29.23 -38.51 -16.74
CA GLY A 169 -30.45 -38.78 -15.98
C GLY A 169 -30.21 -39.02 -14.48
N PRO A 170 -31.22 -38.80 -13.62
CA PRO A 170 -31.06 -38.92 -12.15
C PRO A 170 -30.74 -40.34 -11.66
N ALA A 171 -30.98 -41.36 -12.48
CA ALA A 171 -30.71 -42.76 -12.15
C ALA A 171 -29.30 -43.23 -12.55
N THR A 172 -28.48 -42.37 -13.17
CA THR A 172 -27.19 -42.79 -13.69
C THR A 172 -26.18 -43.02 -12.55
N GLN A 173 -25.70 -44.25 -12.45
CA GLN A 173 -24.76 -44.65 -11.41
C GLN A 173 -23.47 -43.81 -11.50
N GLY A 174 -23.02 -43.24 -10.37
CA GLY A 174 -21.83 -42.40 -10.31
C GLY A 174 -22.09 -40.89 -10.48
N LYS A 175 -23.28 -40.48 -10.92
CA LYS A 175 -23.65 -39.06 -11.09
C LYS A 175 -23.43 -38.24 -9.82
N PHE A 176 -23.95 -38.71 -8.68
CA PHE A 176 -23.79 -38.01 -7.39
C PHE A 176 -22.33 -37.77 -7.00
N ALA A 177 -21.44 -38.73 -7.29
CA ALA A 177 -20.02 -38.57 -7.00
C ALA A 177 -19.39 -37.46 -7.87
N LEU A 178 -19.78 -37.36 -9.14
CA LEU A 178 -19.36 -36.27 -10.02
C LEU A 178 -19.94 -34.92 -9.58
N GLU A 179 -21.20 -34.88 -9.13
CA GLU A 179 -21.81 -33.65 -8.61
C GLU A 179 -21.07 -33.13 -7.37
N VAL A 180 -20.72 -34.01 -6.43
CA VAL A 180 -19.92 -33.66 -5.26
C VAL A 180 -18.55 -33.12 -5.66
N ARG A 181 -17.86 -33.77 -6.61
CA ARG A 181 -16.57 -33.29 -7.13
C ARG A 181 -16.70 -31.93 -7.80
N LEU A 182 -17.74 -31.73 -8.62
CA LEU A 182 -17.98 -30.48 -9.33
C LEU A 182 -18.28 -29.33 -8.36
N ASN A 183 -19.08 -29.59 -7.32
CA ASN A 183 -19.33 -28.62 -6.26
C ASN A 183 -18.03 -28.23 -5.52
N ALA A 184 -17.19 -29.21 -5.18
CA ALA A 184 -15.90 -28.94 -4.54
C ALA A 184 -14.95 -28.12 -5.44
N ILE A 185 -15.00 -28.32 -6.76
CA ILE A 185 -14.27 -27.46 -7.71
C ILE A 185 -14.87 -26.04 -7.73
N GLY A 186 -16.21 -25.93 -7.70
CA GLY A 186 -16.89 -24.64 -7.61
C GLY A 186 -16.56 -23.88 -6.33
N ASP A 187 -16.41 -24.55 -5.19
CA ASP A 187 -15.90 -23.96 -3.94
C ASP A 187 -14.49 -23.41 -4.14
N ARG A 188 -13.57 -24.19 -4.70
CA ARG A 188 -12.19 -23.74 -4.96
C ARG A 188 -12.12 -22.56 -5.91
N LEU A 189 -12.95 -22.54 -6.96
CA LEU A 189 -13.01 -21.43 -7.90
C LEU A 189 -13.51 -20.15 -7.19
N ARG A 190 -14.50 -20.25 -6.30
CA ARG A 190 -14.95 -19.13 -5.47
C ARG A 190 -13.86 -18.64 -4.51
N ASP A 191 -13.13 -19.54 -3.88
CA ASP A 191 -12.02 -19.17 -2.98
C ASP A 191 -10.89 -18.46 -3.73
N LEU A 192 -10.59 -18.91 -4.97
CA LEU A 192 -9.66 -18.24 -5.88
C LEU A 192 -10.15 -16.83 -6.19
N ASP A 193 -11.38 -16.69 -6.66
CA ASP A 193 -11.95 -15.38 -7.02
C ASP A 193 -12.01 -14.41 -5.84
N ALA A 194 -12.25 -14.92 -4.63
CA ALA A 194 -12.25 -14.16 -3.39
C ALA A 194 -10.82 -13.81 -2.89
N GLY A 195 -9.77 -14.26 -3.57
CA GLY A 195 -8.40 -13.91 -3.22
C GLY A 195 -7.89 -14.55 -1.93
N VAL A 196 -8.48 -15.67 -1.53
CA VAL A 196 -8.16 -16.39 -0.28
C VAL A 196 -6.87 -17.21 -0.41
N VAL A 197 -6.31 -17.30 -1.62
CA VAL A 197 -5.13 -18.10 -1.93
C VAL A 197 -3.84 -17.38 -1.52
N ASP A 198 -2.96 -18.12 -0.87
CA ASP A 198 -1.67 -17.62 -0.46
C ASP A 198 -0.66 -17.62 -1.62
N LEU A 199 0.19 -16.60 -1.65
CA LEU A 199 1.27 -16.49 -2.62
C LEU A 199 2.36 -17.52 -2.33
N GLU A 200 2.66 -18.35 -3.33
CA GLU A 200 3.78 -19.29 -3.31
C GLU A 200 4.91 -18.74 -4.22
N PRO A 201 6.19 -18.80 -3.80
CA PRO A 201 7.30 -18.20 -4.56
C PRO A 201 7.45 -18.71 -5.99
N ASP A 202 7.16 -19.99 -6.21
CA ASP A 202 7.45 -20.69 -7.47
C ASP A 202 6.20 -21.03 -8.28
N ARG A 203 5.05 -20.41 -7.94
CA ARG A 203 3.77 -20.76 -8.55
C ARG A 203 2.91 -19.54 -8.83
N ALA A 204 2.47 -19.42 -10.06
CA ALA A 204 1.61 -18.33 -10.46
C ALA A 204 0.17 -18.57 -9.99
N VAL A 205 -0.56 -17.49 -9.72
CA VAL A 205 -2.01 -17.57 -9.43
C VAL A 205 -2.76 -18.19 -10.62
N ALA A 206 -2.32 -17.90 -11.85
CA ALA A 206 -2.88 -18.49 -13.07
C ALA A 206 -2.83 -20.03 -13.08
N ASP A 207 -1.78 -20.63 -12.51
CA ASP A 207 -1.62 -22.09 -12.45
C ASP A 207 -2.77 -22.76 -11.68
N ARG A 208 -3.28 -22.08 -10.64
CA ARG A 208 -4.43 -22.56 -9.86
C ARG A 208 -5.71 -22.59 -10.69
N TYR A 209 -5.91 -21.59 -11.54
CA TYR A 209 -7.05 -21.60 -12.46
C TYR A 209 -6.89 -22.70 -13.51
N TYR A 210 -5.68 -22.92 -14.04
CA TYR A 210 -5.43 -24.02 -14.98
C TYR A 210 -5.69 -25.40 -14.36
N GLU A 211 -5.39 -25.59 -13.07
CA GLU A 211 -5.72 -26.82 -12.35
C GLU A 211 -7.24 -27.01 -12.17
N VAL A 212 -7.97 -25.93 -11.90
CA VAL A 212 -9.44 -25.94 -11.88
C VAL A 212 -9.98 -26.35 -13.25
N GLU A 213 -9.48 -25.75 -14.34
CA GLU A 213 -9.88 -26.11 -15.70
C GLU A 213 -9.60 -27.58 -16.03
N ALA A 214 -8.42 -28.10 -15.65
CA ALA A 214 -8.06 -29.50 -15.84
C ALA A 214 -9.02 -30.43 -15.08
N ALA A 215 -9.32 -30.13 -13.82
CA ALA A 215 -10.24 -30.92 -13.01
C ALA A 215 -11.68 -30.88 -13.56
N ILE A 216 -12.11 -29.75 -14.15
CA ILE A 216 -13.40 -29.65 -14.85
C ILE A 216 -13.41 -30.54 -16.09
N ALA A 217 -12.33 -30.51 -16.89
CA ALA A 217 -12.21 -31.34 -18.08
C ALA A 217 -12.33 -32.83 -17.76
N GLU A 218 -11.71 -33.30 -16.67
CA GLU A 218 -11.86 -34.68 -16.19
C GLU A 218 -13.31 -35.03 -15.84
N ILE A 219 -14.05 -34.12 -15.21
CA ILE A 219 -15.48 -34.35 -14.89
C ILE A 219 -16.30 -34.45 -16.18
N ARG A 220 -16.04 -33.59 -17.17
CA ARG A 220 -16.75 -33.62 -18.45
C ARG A 220 -16.49 -34.92 -19.20
N GLU A 221 -15.23 -35.37 -19.24
CA GLU A 221 -14.88 -36.67 -19.83
C GLU A 221 -15.57 -37.83 -19.10
N ALA A 222 -15.55 -37.84 -17.77
CA ALA A 222 -16.26 -38.85 -16.98
C ALA A 222 -17.78 -38.80 -17.20
N THR A 223 -18.36 -37.61 -17.42
CA THR A 223 -19.79 -37.43 -17.71
C THR A 223 -20.16 -38.00 -19.07
N LEU A 224 -19.30 -37.87 -20.09
CA LEU A 224 -19.53 -38.50 -21.39
C LEU A 224 -19.57 -40.03 -21.29
N LEU A 225 -18.77 -40.62 -20.41
CA LEU A 225 -18.76 -42.07 -20.16
C LEU A 225 -20.01 -42.59 -19.44
N LEU A 226 -20.77 -41.70 -18.78
CA LEU A 226 -22.04 -42.08 -18.15
C LEU A 226 -23.15 -42.39 -19.17
N GLY A 227 -23.02 -41.94 -20.42
CA GLY A 227 -23.98 -42.15 -21.50
C GLY A 227 -25.31 -41.39 -21.32
N PRO A 228 -26.05 -41.10 -22.40
CA PRO A 228 -27.37 -40.49 -22.29
C PRO A 228 -28.34 -41.46 -21.61
N ALA A 229 -29.15 -40.93 -20.68
CA ALA A 229 -30.29 -41.67 -20.15
C ALA A 229 -31.34 -41.79 -21.27
N TYR A 230 -31.36 -42.93 -21.95
CA TYR A 230 -32.43 -43.31 -22.87
C TYR A 230 -33.69 -43.71 -22.11
#